data_AF-W1YQI3-F1
#
_entry.id   AF-W1YQI3-F1
#
_cell.length_a   1.000
_cell.length_b   1.000
_cell.length_c   1.000
_cell.angle_alpha   90.00
_cell.angle_beta   90.00
_cell.angle_gamma   90.00
#
_symmetry.space_group_name_H-M   'P 1'
#
loop_
_entity.id
_entity.type
_entity.pdbx_description
1 polymer ?
#
loop_
_entity_poly.entity_id
_entity_poly.type
_entity_poly.pdbx_seq_one_letter_code
_entity_poly.pdbx_strand_id
1 'polypeptide(L)' 'HDVISRGYIPVISSIGMGADGKTYNINADTVAAKIAGALKAETMVAMTNIDGVLRDVHDPDSLISKITMANS' A
#
# COMPACT_ATOMS: atom_id res chain seq x y z
N HIS A 1 15.99 13.62 15.77
CA HIS A 1 15.17 14.05 14.61
C HIS A 1 15.27 12.98 13.54
N ASP A 2 14.13 12.49 13.05
CA ASP A 2 14.07 11.49 12.00
C ASP A 2 14.29 12.11 10.61
N VAL A 3 14.25 11.28 9.56
CA VAL A 3 14.44 11.73 8.18
C VAL A 3 13.26 12.57 7.68
N ILE A 4 12.05 12.34 8.18
CA ILE A 4 10.85 13.06 7.76
C ILE A 4 10.89 14.50 8.29
N SER A 5 11.18 14.70 9.58
CA SER A 5 11.32 16.01 10.22
C SER A 5 12.47 16.85 9.65
N ARG A 6 13.39 16.21 8.91
CA ARG A 6 14.48 16.88 8.18
C ARG A 6 14.12 17.21 6.73
N GLY A 7 12.90 16.92 6.28
CA GLY A 7 12.41 17.23 4.94
C GLY A 7 12.83 16.23 3.84
N TYR A 8 13.31 15.04 4.19
CA TYR A 8 13.60 14.00 3.20
C TYR A 8 12.33 13.27 2.77
N ILE A 9 12.33 12.80 1.52
CA ILE A 9 11.32 11.89 0.97
C ILE A 9 11.89 10.47 1.03
N PRO A 10 11.46 9.62 1.98
CA PRO A 10 11.97 8.26 2.08
C PRO A 10 11.45 7.39 0.92
N VAL A 11 12.36 6.69 0.25
CA VAL A 11 12.04 5.67 -0.76
C VAL A 11 12.41 4.30 -0.15
N ILE A 12 11.42 3.42 -0.04
CA ILE A 12 11.53 2.17 0.72
C ILE A 12 11.35 0.97 -0.22
N SER A 13 12.26 0.00 -0.15
CA SER A 13 12.13 -1.29 -0.81
C SER A 13 11.40 -2.29 0.09
N SER A 14 10.58 -3.18 -0.47
CA SER A 14 9.79 -4.17 0.28
C SER A 14 10.57 -5.43 0.67
N ILE A 15 11.85 -5.26 1.01
CA ILE A 15 12.71 -6.33 1.50
C ILE A 15 12.84 -6.20 3.02
N GLY A 16 12.72 -7.31 3.74
CA GLY A 16 12.84 -7.33 5.21
C GLY A 16 13.69 -8.48 5.72
N MET A 17 14.02 -8.45 7.01
CA MET A 17 14.79 -9.51 7.68
C MET A 17 13.93 -10.21 8.73
N GLY A 18 13.93 -11.55 8.71
CA GLY A 18 13.26 -12.37 9.72
C GLY A 18 14.06 -12.46 11.02
N ALA A 19 13.43 -12.97 12.07
CA ALA A 19 14.11 -13.21 13.36
C ALA A 19 15.24 -14.26 13.26
N ASP A 20 15.27 -15.06 12.19
CA ASP A 20 16.32 -16.02 11.86
C ASP A 20 17.51 -15.37 11.11
N GLY A 21 17.49 -14.05 10.90
CA GLY A 21 18.52 -13.30 10.19
C GLY A 21 18.45 -13.43 8.67
N LYS A 22 17.46 -14.15 8.11
CA LYS A 22 17.31 -14.29 6.66
C LYS A 22 16.57 -13.10 6.06
N THR A 23 16.87 -12.82 4.80
CA THR A 23 16.20 -11.78 4.01
C THR A 23 14.98 -12.35 3.31
N TYR A 24 13.88 -11.60 3.31
CA TYR A 24 12.60 -11.96 2.73
C TYR A 24 12.13 -10.88 1.75
N ASN A 25 11.57 -11.32 0.63
CA ASN A 25 10.85 -10.47 -0.30
C ASN A 25 9.38 -10.37 0.15
N ILE A 26 9.01 -9.24 0.72
CA ILE A 26 7.66 -9.01 1.27
C ILE A 26 6.81 -8.36 0.18
N ASN A 27 5.53 -8.71 0.14
CA ASN A 27 4.59 -8.01 -0.73
C ASN A 27 4.58 -6.49 -0.42
N ALA A 28 4.77 -5.67 -1.46
CA ALA A 28 4.92 -4.23 -1.31
C ALA A 28 3.65 -3.54 -0.79
N ASP A 29 2.46 -3.98 -1.18
CA ASP A 29 1.19 -3.43 -0.70
C ASP A 29 1.04 -3.64 0.81
N THR A 30 1.47 -4.80 1.31
CA THR A 30 1.48 -5.13 2.74
C THR A 30 2.43 -4.22 3.51
N VAL A 31 3.64 -4.00 3.00
CA VAL A 31 4.61 -3.08 3.60
C VAL A 31 4.04 -1.66 3.62
N ALA A 32 3.51 -1.18 2.50
CA ALA A 32 2.91 0.16 2.39
C ALA A 32 1.73 0.34 3.35
N ALA A 33 0.80 -0.62 3.41
CA ALA A 33 -0.34 -0.58 4.31
C ALA A 33 0.08 -0.56 5.79
N LYS A 34 1.09 -1.36 6.17
CA LYS A 34 1.62 -1.37 7.54
C LYS A 34 2.31 -0.05 7.89
N ILE A 35 3.10 0.52 6.99
CA ILE A 35 3.73 1.83 7.19
C ILE A 35 2.67 2.93 7.31
N ALA A 36 1.69 2.97 6.40
CA ALA A 36 0.59 3.92 6.43
C ALA A 36 -0.19 3.84 7.75
N GLY A 37 -0.52 2.63 8.21
CA GLY A 37 -1.17 2.40 9.50
C GLY A 37 -0.32 2.85 10.69
N ALA A 38 0.97 2.55 10.69
CA ALA A 38 1.90 2.93 11.77
C ALA A 38 2.10 4.45 11.86
N LEU A 39 2.16 5.14 10.72
CA LEU A 39 2.27 6.59 10.63
C LEU A 39 0.93 7.31 10.77
N LYS A 40 -0.19 6.57 10.84
CA LYS A 40 -1.56 7.12 10.79
C LYS A 40 -1.75 8.05 9.60
N ALA A 41 -1.27 7.63 8.44
CA ALA A 41 -1.41 8.40 7.21
C ALA A 41 -2.89 8.67 6.90
N GLU A 42 -3.20 9.90 6.49
CA GLU A 42 -4.56 10.29 6.08
C GLU A 42 -4.98 9.57 4.80
N THR A 43 -4.04 9.25 3.92
CA THR A 43 -4.30 8.65 2.61
C THR A 43 -3.18 7.68 2.23
N MET A 44 -3.56 6.55 1.63
CA MET A 44 -2.66 5.63 0.95
C MET A 44 -3.06 5.59 -0.52
N VAL A 45 -2.10 5.85 -1.41
CA VAL A 45 -2.30 5.79 -2.86
C VAL A 45 -1.50 4.62 -3.41
N ALA A 46 -2.18 3.72 -4.12
CA ALA A 46 -1.56 2.60 -4.82
C ALA A 46 -1.61 2.87 -6.34
N MET A 47 -0.52 2.53 -7.04
CA MET A 47 -0.41 2.68 -8.49
C MET A 47 -0.25 1.29 -9.12
N THR A 48 -1.07 1.00 -10.13
CA THR A 48 -1.13 -0.30 -10.80
C THR A 48 -1.29 -0.10 -12.31
N ASN A 49 -1.23 -1.19 -13.07
CA ASN A 49 -1.36 -1.21 -14.53
C ASN A 49 -2.79 -1.51 -15.02
N ILE A 50 -3.77 -1.46 -14.12
CA ILE A 50 -5.20 -1.63 -14.40
C ILE A 50 -5.94 -0.36 -13.98
N ASP A 51 -7.15 -0.16 -14.54
CA ASP A 51 -7.94 1.05 -14.28
C ASP A 51 -8.45 1.16 -12.84
N GLY A 52 -8.45 0.06 -12.10
CA GLY A 52 -8.84 -0.01 -10.70
C GLY A 52 -9.60 -1.30 -10.37
N VAL A 53 -10.52 -1.21 -9.42
CA VAL A 53 -11.39 -2.34 -9.06
C VAL A 53 -12.61 -2.35 -9.98
N LEU A 54 -12.80 -3.44 -10.71
CA LEU A 54 -13.97 -3.70 -11.55
C LEU A 54 -15.04 -4.48 -10.77
N ARG A 55 -16.31 -4.18 -11.01
CA ARG A 55 -17.43 -4.96 -10.46
C ARG A 55 -17.57 -6.32 -11.15
N ASP A 56 -17.32 -6.34 -12.46
CA ASP A 56 -17.22 -7.55 -13.28
C ASP A 56 -15.88 -7.51 -14.02
N VAL A 57 -15.05 -8.53 -13.80
CA VAL A 57 -13.71 -8.63 -14.40
C VAL A 57 -13.74 -8.81 -15.92
N HIS A 58 -14.89 -9.13 -16.50
CA HIS A 58 -15.09 -9.27 -17.95
C HIS A 58 -15.72 -8.04 -18.60
N ASP A 59 -16.11 -7.03 -17.82
CA ASP A 59 -16.71 -5.78 -18.30
C ASP A 59 -15.84 -4.58 -17.88
N PRO A 60 -15.04 -4.00 -18.81
CA PRO A 60 -14.21 -2.82 -18.54
C PRO A 60 -15.00 -1.59 -18.08
N ASP A 61 -16.28 -1.46 -18.47
CA ASP A 61 -17.13 -0.33 -18.09
C ASP A 61 -17.65 -0.46 -16.63
N SER A 62 -17.34 -1.57 -15.95
CA SER A 62 -17.79 -1.87 -14.59
C SER A 62 -16.90 -1.28 -13.49
N LEU A 63 -16.05 -0.29 -13.82
CA LEU A 63 -15.14 0.37 -12.89
C LEU A 63 -15.86 0.95 -11.66
N ILE A 64 -15.38 0.63 -10.47
CA ILE A 64 -15.90 1.16 -9.22
C ILE A 64 -15.13 2.41 -8.81
N SER A 65 -15.74 3.58 -8.95
CA SER A 65 -15.12 4.87 -8.60
C SER A 65 -15.01 5.14 -7.09
N LYS A 66 -15.84 4.47 -6.27
CA LYS A 66 -15.80 4.58 -4.81
C LYS A 66 -16.29 3.30 -4.15
N ILE A 67 -15.51 2.79 -3.21
CA ILE A 67 -15.86 1.66 -2.35
C ILE A 67 -15.84 2.14 -0.91
N THR A 68 -16.84 1.77 -0.13
CA THR A 68 -16.89 1.99 1.31
C THR A 68 -16.92 0.63 2.02
N MET A 69 -16.40 0.59 3.24
CA MET A 69 -16.55 -0.61 4.07
C MET A 69 -18.04 -0.86 4.31
N ALA A 70 -18.47 -2.12 4.19
CA ALA A 70 -19.79 -2.51 4.65
C ALA A 70 -19.83 -2.38 6.18
N ASN A 71 -20.89 -1.79 6.72
CA ASN A 71 -21.11 -1.78 8.15
C ASN A 71 -21.26 -3.23 8.62
N SER A 72 -20.44 -3.66 9.58
CA SER A 72 -20.58 -4.95 10.28
C SER A 72 -21.64 -4.85 11.37
#